data_AF-F0ZTH6-F1
#
_entry.id   AF-F0ZTH6-F1
#
_cell.length_a   1.000
_cell.length_b   1.000
_cell.length_c   1.000
_cell.angle_alpha   90.00
_cell.angle_beta   90.00
_cell.angle_gamma   90.00
#
_symmetry.space_group_name_H-M   'P 1'
#
loop_
_entity.id
_entity.type
_entity.pdbx_description
1 polymer ?
#
loop_
_entity_poly.entity_id
_entity_poly.type
_entity_poly.pdbx_seq_one_letter_code
_entity_poly.pdbx_strand_id
1 'polypeptide(L)'
;YNSLVKKIKERNQEKLEKIKQKTNSNNDNNNANHMNDNTDNISSNNNNNNNNNNNNNNNNNNNNNNNNNNNNNSESDQEQTFIIKYREDEDRTEEKENNEIESIKNSLLSTSIKISDQFNILDYNKDYLFNNLFENSSLKVGKIDSYQVLSGENSPNKIYHLDIRSEEPIQYKPGDYVSILCPQEIELVNKLIKRLKIDPNKEIKIIINNNNSNSNNNKNNRNNNGSLNKFNHLPSKKYCKIIDIFTWAVNLCFIPPQFFLRVMADYCTDQEEKKKLLYLSSPQGQQLYSQTIVAHQMNWVSLLCKFKTCDLPLDVILINIPPHETRKYSISSSPLSINNNNNNNSSLMTHNIHITFNLVKIVNTNNSGSANNKIVKEKFGLCTHWMHNQIQLFKHLVSNNDRTDQNKPSIYLPFTIEPSKGFNLPNNLSTPIILIATGTGIAPFRSFLQHRYYQIQDSKIIHKSNEPIGDCLLFFGCRRKDWDSLYNNELLEFEKDSIISKLFITFSQQNNNNNNNNNNNINNSKVYINKLIEENGELIYNLIVNNGAIIYVCGNKNKIGKSINDSLVEIIKKFNSFNIKTDQEASSLLDIWASQDKHKRDVWN
;
A
#
# COMPACT_ATOMS: atom_id res chain seq x y z
N TYR A 1 37.07 -24.25 -16.14
CA TYR A 1 35.97 -24.64 -15.23
C TYR A 1 36.40 -25.73 -14.24
N ASN A 2 36.71 -26.95 -14.68
CA ASN A 2 37.08 -28.08 -13.78
C ASN A 2 38.28 -27.80 -12.85
N SER A 3 39.30 -27.08 -13.33
CA SER A 3 40.44 -26.65 -12.49
C SER A 3 40.04 -25.67 -11.38
N LEU A 4 39.07 -24.78 -11.64
CA LEU A 4 38.55 -23.83 -10.66
C LEU A 4 37.69 -24.56 -9.61
N VAL A 5 36.86 -25.51 -10.04
CA VAL A 5 36.05 -26.36 -9.16
C VAL A 5 36.95 -27.21 -8.24
N LYS A 6 38.05 -27.76 -8.78
CA LYS A 6 39.04 -28.50 -7.98
C LYS A 6 39.70 -27.62 -6.92
N LYS A 7 40.15 -26.41 -7.28
CA LYS A 7 40.73 -25.45 -6.32
C LYS A 7 39.75 -24.99 -5.24
N ILE A 8 38.46 -24.84 -5.57
CA ILE A 8 37.42 -24.48 -4.58
C ILE A 8 37.17 -25.65 -3.62
N LYS A 9 37.13 -26.89 -4.11
CA LYS A 9 36.98 -28.09 -3.28
C LYS A 9 38.16 -28.26 -2.32
N GLU A 10 39.39 -28.15 -2.81
CA GLU A 10 40.61 -28.21 -1.99
C GLU A 10 40.63 -27.13 -0.89
N ARG A 11 40.27 -25.89 -1.24
CA ARG A 11 40.25 -24.76 -0.30
C ARG A 11 39.15 -24.89 0.76
N ASN A 12 38.02 -25.51 0.42
CA ASN A 12 36.94 -25.80 1.37
C ASN A 12 37.31 -26.96 2.30
N GLN A 13 38.04 -27.96 1.79
CA GLN A 13 38.51 -29.09 2.58
C GLN A 13 39.56 -28.64 3.62
N GLU A 14 40.52 -27.78 3.24
CA GLU A 14 41.46 -27.15 4.19
C GLU A 14 40.76 -26.32 5.27
N LYS A 15 39.68 -25.59 4.91
CA LYS A 15 38.89 -24.83 5.89
C LYS A 15 38.19 -25.77 6.87
N LEU A 16 37.65 -26.89 6.40
CA LEU A 16 36.97 -27.87 7.24
C LEU A 16 37.94 -28.53 8.22
N GLU A 17 39.15 -28.85 7.77
CA GLU A 17 40.21 -29.42 8.63
C GLU A 17 40.70 -28.43 9.70
N LYS A 18 40.85 -27.15 9.35
CA LYS A 18 41.18 -26.09 10.32
C LYS A 18 40.08 -25.87 11.37
N ILE A 19 38.82 -26.04 10.99
CA ILE A 19 37.69 -25.98 11.93
C ILE A 19 37.73 -27.20 12.86
N LYS A 20 37.93 -28.40 12.32
CA LYS A 20 38.04 -29.64 13.12
C LYS A 20 39.19 -29.60 14.14
N GLN A 21 40.34 -29.06 13.74
CA GLN A 21 41.48 -28.86 14.66
C GLN A 21 41.16 -27.86 15.77
N LYS A 22 40.45 -26.77 15.48
CA LYS A 22 40.01 -25.80 16.49
C LYS A 22 38.96 -26.36 17.46
N THR A 23 38.07 -27.22 17.00
CA THR A 23 37.08 -27.88 17.88
C THR A 23 37.70 -28.94 18.77
N ASN A 24 38.74 -29.64 18.31
CA ASN A 24 39.42 -30.64 19.16
C ASN A 24 40.28 -29.98 20.25
N SER A 25 40.97 -28.85 19.98
CA SER A 25 41.72 -28.13 21.01
C SER A 25 40.86 -27.47 22.09
N ASN A 26 39.56 -27.25 21.84
CA ASN A 26 38.64 -26.69 22.84
C ASN A 26 38.00 -27.75 23.75
N ASN A 27 38.03 -29.04 23.38
CA ASN A 27 37.49 -30.11 24.20
C ASN A 27 38.48 -30.64 25.25
N ASP A 28 39.79 -30.48 25.04
CA ASP A 28 40.80 -30.93 26.01
C ASP A 28 40.93 -30.00 27.24
N ASN A 29 40.41 -28.76 27.17
CA ASN A 29 40.47 -27.80 28.29
C ASN A 29 39.26 -27.85 29.25
N ASN A 30 38.20 -28.60 28.94
CA ASN A 30 36.97 -28.64 29.76
C ASN A 30 36.83 -29.89 30.64
N ASN A 31 37.77 -30.83 30.60
CA ASN A 31 37.74 -32.07 31.40
C ASN A 31 38.62 -32.04 32.68
N ALA A 32 39.15 -30.88 33.07
CA ALA A 32 40.09 -30.80 34.21
C ALA A 32 39.48 -30.31 35.55
N ASN A 33 38.22 -29.87 35.63
CA ASN A 33 37.67 -29.30 36.87
C ASN A 33 36.27 -29.86 37.19
N HIS A 34 36.17 -31.13 37.55
CA HIS A 34 35.09 -31.63 38.43
C HIS A 34 35.46 -32.99 39.04
N MET A 35 36.17 -32.96 40.17
CA MET A 35 36.14 -33.99 41.20
C MET A 35 36.36 -33.32 42.56
N ASN A 36 35.67 -33.85 43.59
CA ASN A 36 35.65 -33.49 45.01
C ASN A 36 34.63 -32.37 45.37
N ASP A 37 33.70 -32.50 46.32
CA ASP A 37 33.48 -33.47 47.39
C ASP A 37 31.98 -33.57 47.79
N ASN A 38 31.63 -34.79 48.24
CA ASN A 38 30.68 -35.23 49.27
C ASN A 38 30.41 -34.18 50.39
N THR A 39 29.33 -34.14 51.20
CA THR A 39 28.36 -35.12 51.73
C THR A 39 27.33 -34.36 52.61
N ASP A 40 26.15 -34.97 52.79
CA ASP A 40 25.27 -35.03 53.98
C ASP A 40 24.55 -33.81 54.61
N ASN A 41 23.22 -33.96 54.58
CA ASN A 41 22.21 -33.85 55.66
C ASN A 41 22.05 -32.56 56.51
N ILE A 42 20.77 -32.16 56.63
CA ILE A 42 19.97 -31.89 57.86
C ILE A 42 18.98 -30.72 57.64
N SER A 43 17.71 -31.11 57.50
CA SER A 43 16.53 -30.65 58.24
C SER A 43 16.11 -29.16 58.34
N SER A 44 14.79 -28.97 58.13
CA SER A 44 13.85 -28.20 58.97
C SER A 44 13.65 -26.69 58.78
N ASN A 45 12.35 -26.37 58.68
CA ASN A 45 11.62 -25.26 59.28
C ASN A 45 11.49 -23.88 58.58
N ASN A 46 10.23 -23.64 58.18
CA ASN A 46 9.32 -22.56 58.60
C ASN A 46 9.64 -21.08 58.35
N ASN A 47 8.64 -20.47 57.69
CA ASN A 47 7.96 -19.21 57.99
C ASN A 47 8.59 -17.85 57.64
N ASN A 48 7.82 -17.17 56.77
CA ASN A 48 7.30 -15.79 56.86
C ASN A 48 8.24 -14.56 56.90
N ASN A 49 7.89 -13.69 55.94
CA ASN A 49 7.73 -12.23 56.04
C ASN A 49 8.94 -11.29 55.95
N ASN A 50 8.78 -10.42 54.93
CA ASN A 50 8.96 -8.97 54.93
C ASN A 50 10.36 -8.33 54.90
N ASN A 51 10.48 -7.52 53.85
CA ASN A 51 10.95 -6.14 53.79
C ASN A 51 12.44 -5.82 53.64
N ASN A 52 12.62 -4.97 52.62
CA ASN A 52 13.46 -3.78 52.53
C ASN A 52 14.88 -3.89 51.97
N ASN A 53 15.04 -3.13 50.88
CA ASN A 53 16.09 -2.14 50.62
C ASN A 53 17.54 -2.62 50.57
N ASN A 54 18.18 -2.50 49.41
CA ASN A 54 18.85 -1.25 49.00
C ASN A 54 19.68 -1.43 47.71
N ASN A 55 19.60 -0.38 46.88
CA ASN A 55 20.67 0.26 46.12
C ASN A 55 21.81 -0.59 45.51
N ASN A 56 21.98 -0.50 44.19
CA ASN A 56 22.97 0.45 43.65
C ASN A 56 22.95 0.51 42.11
N ASN A 57 22.87 1.75 41.62
CA ASN A 57 23.60 2.36 40.51
C ASN A 57 24.36 1.44 39.54
N ASN A 58 24.07 1.58 38.24
CA ASN A 58 24.94 2.37 37.36
C ASN A 58 24.41 2.45 35.91
N ASN A 59 24.41 3.68 35.41
CA ASN A 59 24.82 4.11 34.07
C ASN A 59 24.71 3.10 32.93
N ASN A 60 23.83 3.39 31.96
CA ASN A 60 24.12 3.01 30.58
C ASN A 60 23.85 4.15 29.60
N ASN A 61 24.96 4.65 29.08
CA ASN A 61 25.05 5.50 27.92
C ASN A 61 24.49 4.79 26.69
N ASN A 62 23.70 5.56 25.94
CA ASN A 62 23.39 5.29 24.55
C ASN A 62 24.67 5.09 23.73
N ASN A 63 24.74 3.98 23.00
CA ASN A 63 25.38 3.96 21.70
C ASN A 63 24.60 3.04 20.77
N ASN A 64 23.97 3.67 19.78
CA ASN A 64 23.49 3.06 18.56
C ASN A 64 24.63 2.26 17.93
N ASN A 65 24.46 0.94 17.79
CA ASN A 65 25.19 0.17 16.81
C ASN A 65 24.22 -0.80 16.11
N ASN A 66 24.16 -0.63 14.80
CA ASN A 66 23.61 -1.57 13.84
C ASN A 66 24.16 -2.98 14.12
N ASN A 67 23.34 -3.85 14.69
CA ASN A 67 23.63 -5.28 14.66
C ASN A 67 22.94 -5.89 13.45
N ASN A 68 23.77 -6.13 12.42
CA ASN A 68 23.60 -7.20 11.47
C ASN A 68 23.35 -8.50 12.24
N ASN A 69 22.10 -8.97 12.24
CA ASN A 69 21.82 -10.36 12.55
C ASN A 69 22.28 -11.21 11.37
N ASN A 70 23.53 -11.67 11.42
CA ASN A 70 23.97 -12.87 10.74
C ASN A 70 23.22 -14.06 11.35
N ASN A 71 22.03 -14.36 10.84
CA ASN A 71 21.48 -15.70 10.97
C ASN A 71 22.24 -16.59 9.99
N ASN A 72 23.25 -17.31 10.50
CA ASN A 72 23.76 -18.50 9.87
C ASN A 72 22.68 -19.59 9.92
N ASN A 73 21.73 -19.52 9.02
CA ASN A 73 21.01 -20.72 8.58
C ASN A 73 21.78 -21.25 7.37
N SER A 74 22.47 -22.38 7.56
CA SER A 74 22.84 -23.26 6.47
C SER A 74 21.55 -23.82 5.87
N GLU A 75 20.90 -23.06 4.98
CA GLU A 75 19.86 -23.59 4.10
C GLU A 75 20.52 -24.61 3.18
N SER A 76 20.01 -25.84 3.24
CA SER A 76 20.21 -26.80 2.18
C SER A 76 19.54 -26.24 0.93
N ASP A 77 20.27 -26.12 -0.18
CA ASP A 77 19.71 -25.70 -1.46
C ASP A 77 18.61 -26.67 -1.87
N GLN A 78 17.35 -26.30 -1.62
CA GLN A 78 16.16 -26.99 -2.09
C GLN A 78 15.86 -26.50 -3.51
N GLU A 79 16.09 -27.33 -4.52
CA GLU A 79 15.80 -26.99 -5.93
C GLU A 79 14.28 -26.93 -6.17
N GLN A 80 13.69 -25.74 -6.05
CA GLN A 80 12.41 -25.42 -6.69
C GLN A 80 12.64 -25.38 -8.21
N THR A 81 11.89 -26.18 -8.97
CA THR A 81 11.94 -26.09 -10.44
C THR A 81 10.84 -25.15 -10.93
N PHE A 82 11.23 -24.16 -11.74
CA PHE A 82 10.34 -23.18 -12.37
C PHE A 82 10.29 -23.47 -13.87
N ILE A 83 9.13 -23.88 -14.38
CA ILE A 83 8.97 -24.31 -15.78
C ILE A 83 7.90 -23.45 -16.44
N ILE A 84 8.23 -22.87 -17.60
CA ILE A 84 7.26 -22.21 -18.48
C ILE A 84 6.78 -23.24 -19.50
N LYS A 85 5.51 -23.65 -19.40
CA LYS A 85 4.85 -24.42 -20.46
C LYS A 85 4.23 -23.44 -21.45
N TYR A 86 4.58 -23.57 -22.73
CA TYR A 86 3.93 -22.84 -23.81
C TYR A 86 2.72 -23.63 -24.29
N ARG A 87 1.63 -22.93 -24.62
CA ARG A 87 0.46 -23.59 -25.22
C ARG A 87 0.80 -24.03 -26.64
N GLU A 88 0.71 -25.33 -26.90
CA GLU A 88 0.86 -25.93 -28.23
C GLU A 88 -0.50 -26.00 -28.94
N ASP A 89 -0.51 -26.15 -30.27
CA ASP A 89 -1.77 -26.20 -31.04
C ASP A 89 -2.64 -27.43 -30.71
N GLU A 90 -2.05 -28.52 -30.20
CA GLU A 90 -2.76 -29.75 -29.78
C GLU A 90 -3.54 -29.55 -28.47
N ASP A 91 -2.99 -28.77 -27.51
CA ASP A 91 -3.63 -28.38 -26.23
C ASP A 91 -4.90 -27.52 -26.42
N ARG A 92 -5.23 -27.09 -27.64
CA ARG A 92 -6.47 -26.34 -27.95
C ARG A 92 -7.70 -27.24 -28.12
N THR A 93 -7.53 -28.56 -28.19
CA THR A 93 -8.65 -29.50 -28.42
C THR A 93 -9.38 -29.89 -27.14
N GLU A 94 -8.69 -30.03 -26.00
CA GLU A 94 -9.32 -30.41 -24.71
C GLU A 94 -10.11 -29.28 -24.04
N GLU A 95 -9.79 -28.01 -24.30
CA GLU A 95 -10.50 -26.85 -23.70
C GLU A 95 -11.64 -26.29 -24.57
N LYS A 96 -11.86 -26.88 -25.76
CA LYS A 96 -12.91 -26.46 -26.69
C LYS A 96 -14.32 -26.86 -26.25
N GLU A 97 -14.48 -27.93 -25.47
CA GLU A 97 -15.81 -28.35 -25.00
C GLU A 97 -16.41 -27.41 -23.94
N ASN A 98 -15.61 -26.54 -23.30
CA ASN A 98 -16.09 -25.61 -22.27
C ASN A 98 -16.27 -24.14 -22.75
N ASN A 99 -15.71 -23.75 -23.91
CA ASN A 99 -15.62 -22.35 -24.31
C ASN A 99 -16.53 -21.93 -25.49
N GLU A 100 -17.26 -22.86 -26.12
CA GLU A 100 -18.16 -22.52 -27.25
C GLU A 100 -19.36 -21.64 -26.86
N ILE A 101 -19.73 -21.58 -25.58
CA ILE A 101 -20.81 -20.71 -25.08
C ILE A 101 -20.34 -19.23 -24.95
N GLU A 102 -19.04 -18.99 -24.78
CA GLU A 102 -18.48 -17.65 -24.50
C GLU A 102 -18.13 -16.89 -25.80
N SER A 103 -17.82 -17.61 -26.87
CA SER A 103 -17.53 -17.04 -28.20
C SER A 103 -18.75 -16.35 -28.83
N ILE A 104 -19.95 -16.89 -28.62
CA ILE A 104 -21.18 -16.37 -29.22
C ILE A 104 -21.60 -15.02 -28.59
N LYS A 105 -21.32 -14.80 -27.30
CA LYS A 105 -21.58 -13.52 -26.62
C LYS A 105 -20.67 -12.38 -27.07
N ASN A 106 -19.43 -12.69 -27.44
CA ASN A 106 -18.42 -11.67 -27.81
C ASN A 106 -18.61 -11.08 -29.22
N SER A 107 -19.41 -11.71 -30.10
CA SER A 107 -19.63 -11.17 -31.46
C SER A 107 -20.52 -9.91 -31.51
N LEU A 108 -21.24 -9.62 -30.42
CA LEU A 108 -22.15 -8.45 -30.31
C LEU A 108 -21.45 -7.16 -29.84
N LEU A 109 -20.16 -7.19 -29.49
CA LEU A 109 -19.40 -6.04 -28.96
C LEU A 109 -18.57 -5.27 -30.00
N SER A 110 -18.83 -5.48 -31.29
CA SER A 110 -18.01 -4.92 -32.39
C SER A 110 -18.20 -3.41 -32.66
N THR A 111 -19.06 -2.72 -31.90
CA THR A 111 -19.31 -1.28 -32.08
C THR A 111 -18.35 -0.37 -31.29
N SER A 112 -17.45 -0.92 -30.46
CA SER A 112 -16.56 -0.12 -29.58
C SER A 112 -15.16 0.15 -30.14
N ILE A 113 -14.84 -0.35 -31.34
CA ILE A 113 -13.45 -0.42 -31.86
C ILE A 113 -12.90 0.93 -32.39
N LYS A 114 -13.69 2.02 -32.42
CA LYS A 114 -13.20 3.33 -32.91
C LYS A 114 -12.76 4.33 -31.83
N ILE A 115 -12.99 4.02 -30.54
CA ILE A 115 -12.61 4.91 -29.41
C ILE A 115 -11.33 4.40 -28.70
N SER A 116 -10.95 3.13 -28.92
CA SER A 116 -9.83 2.46 -28.27
C SER A 116 -8.46 3.07 -28.54
N ASP A 117 -8.26 3.54 -29.77
CA ASP A 117 -6.96 4.05 -30.22
C ASP A 117 -6.66 5.47 -29.71
N GLN A 118 -7.69 6.23 -29.30
CA GLN A 118 -7.52 7.57 -28.75
C GLN A 118 -7.26 7.58 -27.23
N PHE A 119 -7.68 6.53 -26.52
CA PHE A 119 -7.66 6.49 -25.05
C PHE A 119 -6.91 5.29 -24.45
N ASN A 120 -6.18 4.50 -25.26
CA ASN A 120 -5.53 3.26 -24.83
C ASN A 120 -6.52 2.35 -24.09
N ILE A 121 -7.67 2.08 -24.71
CA ILE A 121 -8.65 1.15 -24.16
C ILE A 121 -8.07 -0.25 -24.28
N LEU A 122 -7.71 -0.84 -23.16
CA LEU A 122 -7.63 -2.28 -23.07
C LEU A 122 -9.06 -2.76 -22.80
N ASP A 123 -9.73 -3.19 -23.87
CA ASP A 123 -11.04 -3.82 -23.80
C ASP A 123 -10.85 -5.23 -23.23
N TYR A 124 -10.69 -5.28 -21.91
CA TYR A 124 -10.49 -6.55 -21.24
C TYR A 124 -11.81 -7.30 -21.25
N ASN A 125 -11.80 -8.49 -21.83
CA ASN A 125 -12.75 -9.51 -21.42
C ASN A 125 -12.50 -9.77 -19.92
N LYS A 126 -13.30 -9.11 -19.07
CA LYS A 126 -13.28 -9.20 -17.61
C LYS A 126 -13.15 -10.67 -17.20
N ASP A 127 -14.00 -11.51 -17.76
CA ASP A 127 -14.09 -12.91 -17.36
C ASP A 127 -12.78 -13.64 -17.68
N TYR A 128 -12.16 -13.38 -18.83
CA TYR A 128 -10.86 -13.96 -19.17
C TYR A 128 -9.73 -13.54 -18.19
N LEU A 129 -9.57 -12.25 -17.88
CA LEU A 129 -8.50 -11.82 -16.97
C LEU A 129 -8.68 -12.37 -15.56
N PHE A 130 -9.89 -12.26 -15.01
CA PHE A 130 -10.15 -12.67 -13.64
C PHE A 130 -10.12 -14.20 -13.49
N ASN A 131 -10.72 -14.93 -14.43
CA ASN A 131 -10.77 -16.40 -14.37
C ASN A 131 -9.42 -17.05 -14.64
N ASN A 132 -8.48 -16.36 -15.29
CA ASN A 132 -7.21 -16.95 -15.71
C ASN A 132 -6.00 -16.41 -14.94
N LEU A 133 -5.82 -15.08 -14.90
CA LEU A 133 -4.61 -14.48 -14.33
C LEU A 133 -4.69 -14.34 -12.80
N PHE A 134 -5.90 -14.12 -12.27
CA PHE A 134 -6.11 -13.72 -10.88
C PHE A 134 -6.87 -14.74 -10.03
N GLU A 135 -7.00 -15.99 -10.51
CA GLU A 135 -7.78 -17.05 -9.85
C GLU A 135 -7.35 -17.32 -8.39
N ASN A 136 -6.07 -17.12 -8.07
CA ASN A 136 -5.53 -17.32 -6.72
C ASN A 136 -5.47 -16.03 -5.88
N SER A 137 -6.11 -14.94 -6.34
CA SER A 137 -6.09 -13.64 -5.68
C SER A 137 -7.42 -13.32 -5.00
N SER A 138 -7.41 -12.37 -4.07
CA SER A 138 -8.63 -11.80 -3.49
C SER A 138 -9.24 -10.68 -4.34
N LEU A 139 -8.80 -10.51 -5.59
CA LEU A 139 -9.29 -9.45 -6.47
C LEU A 139 -10.72 -9.72 -6.89
N LYS A 140 -11.54 -8.69 -6.71
CA LYS A 140 -12.91 -8.54 -7.19
C LYS A 140 -12.96 -7.54 -8.33
N VAL A 141 -14.13 -7.45 -8.97
CA VAL A 141 -14.40 -6.47 -10.01
C VAL A 141 -15.53 -5.55 -9.59
N GLY A 142 -15.33 -4.25 -9.76
CA GLY A 142 -16.35 -3.24 -9.53
C GLY A 142 -16.58 -2.43 -10.79
N LYS A 143 -17.80 -1.94 -10.98
CA LYS A 143 -18.18 -1.01 -12.04
C LYS A 143 -18.07 0.42 -11.51
N ILE A 144 -17.56 1.35 -12.31
CA ILE A 144 -17.75 2.77 -12.02
C ILE A 144 -19.25 3.08 -12.08
N ASP A 145 -19.82 3.52 -10.97
CA ASP A 145 -21.24 3.87 -10.84
C ASP A 145 -21.44 5.37 -11.05
N SER A 146 -20.62 6.16 -10.37
CA SER A 146 -20.60 7.62 -10.45
C SER A 146 -19.21 8.17 -10.11
N TYR A 147 -18.98 9.43 -10.46
CA TYR A 147 -17.81 10.16 -10.04
C TYR A 147 -18.16 11.64 -9.83
N GLN A 148 -17.36 12.33 -9.03
CA GLN A 148 -17.42 13.78 -8.87
C GLN A 148 -16.02 14.36 -8.85
N VAL A 149 -15.80 15.50 -9.52
CA VAL A 149 -14.59 16.30 -9.31
C VAL A 149 -14.84 17.18 -8.09
N LEU A 150 -14.11 16.94 -7.01
CA LEU A 150 -14.25 17.67 -5.74
C LEU A 150 -13.44 18.96 -5.69
N SER A 151 -12.38 19.02 -6.49
CA SER A 151 -11.55 20.22 -6.60
C SER A 151 -12.22 21.26 -7.50
N GLY A 152 -12.11 22.55 -7.15
CA GLY A 152 -12.56 23.64 -8.01
C GLY A 152 -11.77 23.71 -9.32
N GLU A 153 -12.36 24.35 -10.33
CA GLU A 153 -11.83 24.42 -11.70
C GLU A 153 -10.41 24.99 -11.77
N ASN A 154 -10.11 26.00 -10.95
CA ASN A 154 -8.80 26.65 -10.88
C ASN A 154 -7.83 25.99 -9.89
N SER A 155 -8.20 24.86 -9.29
CA SER A 155 -7.30 24.14 -8.38
C SER A 155 -6.14 23.53 -9.17
N PRO A 156 -4.88 23.69 -8.72
CA PRO A 156 -3.74 23.07 -9.40
C PRO A 156 -3.72 21.54 -9.23
N ASN A 157 -4.56 21.00 -8.35
CA ASN A 157 -4.74 19.57 -8.15
C ASN A 157 -6.16 19.17 -8.53
N LYS A 158 -6.29 18.06 -9.28
CA LYS A 158 -7.59 17.50 -9.61
C LYS A 158 -7.93 16.36 -8.65
N ILE A 159 -8.95 16.54 -7.83
CA ILE A 159 -9.35 15.59 -6.78
C ILE A 159 -10.70 14.98 -7.16
N TYR A 160 -10.79 13.66 -7.10
CA TYR A 160 -11.97 12.89 -7.46
C TYR A 160 -12.60 12.21 -6.25
N HIS A 161 -13.92 12.19 -6.24
CA HIS A 161 -14.75 11.18 -5.62
C HIS A 161 -15.11 10.14 -6.68
N LEU A 162 -15.02 8.86 -6.36
CA LEU A 162 -15.36 7.78 -7.27
C LEU A 162 -16.16 6.69 -6.55
N ASP A 163 -17.29 6.31 -7.14
CA ASP A 163 -18.18 5.29 -6.62
C ASP A 163 -18.01 4.02 -7.45
N ILE A 164 -17.69 2.94 -6.75
CA ILE A 164 -17.41 1.63 -7.31
C ILE A 164 -18.50 0.68 -6.83
N ARG A 165 -19.37 0.27 -7.75
CA ARG A 165 -20.44 -0.70 -7.48
C ARG A 165 -19.94 -2.10 -7.73
N SER A 166 -20.01 -2.97 -6.73
CA SER A 166 -19.79 -4.41 -6.94
C SER A 166 -21.11 -5.15 -7.04
N GLU A 167 -21.11 -6.16 -7.91
CA GLU A 167 -22.20 -7.14 -8.03
C GLU A 167 -22.12 -8.20 -6.92
N GLU A 168 -20.92 -8.40 -6.36
CA GLU A 168 -20.71 -9.28 -5.23
C GLU A 168 -20.87 -8.53 -3.90
N PRO A 169 -21.35 -9.20 -2.84
CA PRO A 169 -21.33 -8.63 -1.50
C PRO A 169 -19.91 -8.24 -1.07
N ILE A 170 -19.81 -7.05 -0.47
CA ILE A 170 -18.56 -6.53 0.07
C ILE A 170 -18.76 -6.24 1.55
N GLN A 171 -17.91 -6.83 2.38
CA GLN A 171 -17.84 -6.52 3.79
C GLN A 171 -16.62 -5.66 4.06
N TYR A 172 -16.83 -4.53 4.73
CA TYR A 172 -15.78 -3.62 5.18
C TYR A 172 -16.30 -2.81 6.37
N LYS A 173 -15.38 -2.23 7.14
CA LYS A 173 -15.68 -1.28 8.22
C LYS A 173 -15.23 0.12 7.83
N PRO A 174 -15.86 1.18 8.38
CA PRO A 174 -15.34 2.52 8.24
C PRO A 174 -13.86 2.58 8.64
N GLY A 175 -13.03 3.16 7.78
CA GLY A 175 -11.58 3.23 7.95
C GLY A 175 -10.78 2.12 7.26
N ASP A 176 -11.44 1.07 6.77
CA ASP A 176 -10.81 0.08 5.89
C ASP A 176 -10.46 0.67 4.52
N TYR A 177 -9.78 -0.12 3.70
CA TYR A 177 -9.24 0.32 2.43
C TYR A 177 -9.78 -0.47 1.24
N VAL A 178 -9.82 0.19 0.09
CA VAL A 178 -9.90 -0.43 -1.23
C VAL A 178 -8.53 -0.36 -1.88
N SER A 179 -8.04 -1.50 -2.35
CA SER A 179 -6.78 -1.63 -3.07
C SER A 179 -7.05 -1.89 -4.53
N ILE A 180 -6.78 -0.90 -5.38
CA ILE A 180 -7.04 -0.93 -6.84
C ILE A 180 -5.83 -1.51 -7.57
N LEU A 181 -6.04 -2.52 -8.42
CA LEU A 181 -5.04 -2.94 -9.39
C LEU A 181 -5.22 -2.16 -10.69
N CYS A 182 -4.17 -1.47 -11.12
CA CYS A 182 -4.12 -0.77 -12.40
C CYS A 182 -3.16 -1.50 -13.35
N PRO A 183 -3.32 -1.41 -14.67
CA PRO A 183 -2.36 -1.98 -15.61
C PRO A 183 -1.03 -1.23 -15.59
N GLN A 184 0.05 -1.90 -15.98
CA GLN A 184 1.33 -1.28 -16.31
C GLN A 184 1.18 -0.34 -17.51
N GLU A 185 2.11 0.60 -17.63
CA GLU A 185 2.13 1.53 -18.76
C GLU A 185 2.35 0.78 -20.07
N ILE A 186 1.40 0.87 -21.00
CA ILE A 186 1.42 0.14 -22.27
C ILE A 186 2.69 0.42 -23.09
N GLU A 187 3.20 1.65 -23.05
CA GLU A 187 4.47 2.03 -23.69
C GLU A 187 5.65 1.21 -23.14
N LEU A 188 5.68 0.98 -21.81
CA LEU A 188 6.74 0.21 -21.15
C LEU A 188 6.61 -1.29 -21.44
N VAL A 189 5.38 -1.81 -21.43
CA VAL A 189 5.07 -3.20 -21.78
C VAL A 189 5.48 -3.51 -23.22
N ASN A 190 5.06 -2.68 -24.18
CA ASN A 190 5.41 -2.82 -25.59
C ASN A 190 6.92 -2.70 -25.82
N LYS A 191 7.59 -1.80 -25.09
CA LYS A 191 9.04 -1.67 -25.12
C LYS A 191 9.75 -2.95 -24.65
N LEU A 192 9.26 -3.59 -23.60
CA LEU A 192 9.79 -4.85 -23.11
C LEU A 192 9.59 -5.98 -24.11
N ILE A 193 8.37 -6.17 -24.62
CA ILE A 193 8.05 -7.21 -25.61
C ILE A 193 8.95 -7.08 -26.84
N LYS A 194 9.08 -5.86 -27.37
CA LYS A 194 9.98 -5.57 -28.50
C LYS A 194 11.43 -5.88 -28.16
N ARG A 195 11.88 -5.57 -26.94
CA ARG A 195 13.26 -5.82 -26.47
C ARG A 195 13.57 -7.32 -26.33
N LEU A 196 12.58 -8.12 -25.94
CA LEU A 196 12.70 -9.57 -25.80
C LEU A 196 12.45 -10.34 -27.10
N LYS A 197 11.90 -9.67 -28.13
CA LYS A 197 11.53 -10.28 -29.43
C LYS A 197 10.60 -11.49 -29.28
N ILE A 198 9.68 -11.42 -28.31
CA ILE A 198 8.69 -12.46 -28.05
C ILE A 198 7.33 -12.07 -28.62
N ASP A 199 6.54 -13.06 -29.05
CA ASP A 199 5.16 -12.82 -29.46
C ASP A 199 4.29 -12.49 -28.23
N PRO A 200 3.69 -11.29 -28.14
CA PRO A 200 2.85 -10.89 -27.01
C PRO A 200 1.62 -11.79 -26.79
N ASN A 201 1.11 -12.40 -27.85
CA ASN A 201 -0.10 -13.22 -27.81
C ASN A 201 0.17 -14.69 -27.48
N LYS A 202 1.44 -15.09 -27.38
CA LYS A 202 1.79 -16.45 -26.99
C LYS A 202 1.32 -16.70 -25.57
N GLU A 203 0.67 -17.84 -25.36
CA GLU A 203 0.12 -18.19 -24.06
C GLU A 203 1.07 -19.11 -23.30
N ILE A 204 1.23 -18.82 -22.01
CA ILE A 204 2.11 -19.58 -21.12
C ILE A 204 1.39 -19.94 -19.82
N LYS A 205 1.82 -21.04 -19.23
CA LYS A 205 1.43 -21.50 -17.89
C LYS A 205 2.70 -21.78 -17.10
N ILE A 206 2.74 -21.35 -15.84
CA ILE A 206 3.92 -21.49 -14.98
C ILE A 206 3.73 -22.67 -14.02
N ILE A 207 4.62 -23.64 -14.10
CA ILE A 207 4.62 -24.79 -13.21
C ILE A 207 5.76 -24.61 -12.21
N ILE A 208 5.41 -24.66 -10.92
CA ILE A 208 6.37 -24.56 -9.81
C ILE A 208 6.28 -25.87 -9.04
N ASN A 209 7.32 -26.70 -9.16
CA ASN A 209 7.38 -27.93 -8.38
C ASN A 209 8.24 -27.68 -7.15
N ASN A 210 7.61 -27.79 -5.98
CA ASN A 210 8.33 -27.96 -4.72
C ASN A 210 8.70 -29.44 -4.64
N ASN A 211 9.98 -29.77 -4.74
CA ASN A 211 10.47 -31.13 -4.52
C ASN A 211 10.35 -31.50 -3.03
N ASN A 212 9.13 -31.64 -2.52
CA ASN A 212 8.87 -32.28 -1.23
C ASN A 212 8.88 -33.80 -1.44
N SER A 213 10.08 -34.36 -1.60
CA SER A 213 10.26 -35.80 -1.49
C SER A 213 10.45 -36.16 -0.02
N ASN A 214 9.50 -36.96 0.50
CA ASN A 214 9.49 -37.72 1.76
C ASN A 214 9.18 -36.96 3.07
N SER A 215 7.94 -37.08 3.54
CA SER A 215 7.58 -38.09 4.56
C SER A 215 6.14 -37.89 5.06
N ASN A 216 5.37 -38.97 4.94
CA ASN A 216 4.28 -39.41 5.80
C ASN A 216 3.18 -38.42 6.22
N ASN A 217 1.97 -38.76 5.76
CA ASN A 217 0.70 -38.69 6.48
C ASN A 217 0.83 -38.35 7.97
N ASN A 218 0.56 -37.09 8.31
CA ASN A 218 -0.17 -36.76 9.52
C ASN A 218 -0.93 -35.45 9.30
N LYS A 219 -2.24 -35.60 9.09
CA LYS A 219 -3.21 -34.52 9.25
C LYS A 219 -3.14 -34.07 10.71
N ASN A 220 -2.50 -32.94 10.98
CA ASN A 220 -2.79 -32.13 12.16
C ASN A 220 -2.58 -30.64 11.84
N ASN A 221 -3.68 -29.91 11.91
CA ASN A 221 -3.77 -28.45 11.83
C ASN A 221 -2.80 -27.80 12.82
N ARG A 222 -1.84 -27.02 12.30
CA ARG A 222 -1.32 -25.81 12.95
C ARG A 222 -0.97 -24.77 11.88
N ASN A 223 -1.31 -23.52 12.18
CA ASN A 223 -1.22 -22.34 11.33
C ASN A 223 0.16 -22.19 10.66
N ASN A 224 0.23 -22.44 9.36
CA ASN A 224 1.35 -22.00 8.51
C ASN A 224 1.07 -20.57 8.01
N ASN A 225 1.22 -19.59 8.91
CA ASN A 225 1.53 -18.22 8.48
C ASN A 225 3.04 -18.11 8.34
N GLY A 226 3.58 -18.03 7.12
CA GLY A 226 4.98 -17.61 6.97
C GLY A 226 5.74 -17.90 5.68
N SER A 227 5.20 -18.62 4.70
CA SER A 227 5.79 -18.64 3.36
C SER A 227 4.69 -18.52 2.33
N LEU A 228 4.29 -17.27 2.06
CA LEU A 228 3.53 -16.95 0.86
C LEU A 228 4.38 -17.46 -0.32
N ASN A 229 3.85 -18.38 -1.12
CA ASN A 229 4.53 -18.86 -2.32
C ASN A 229 4.97 -17.63 -3.14
N LYS A 230 6.28 -17.45 -3.31
CA LYS A 230 6.94 -16.27 -3.93
C LYS A 230 6.32 -15.87 -5.29
N PHE A 231 5.69 -16.82 -5.95
CA PHE A 231 5.17 -16.71 -7.32
C PHE A 231 3.65 -16.77 -7.42
N ASN A 232 2.89 -16.58 -6.32
CA ASN A 232 1.42 -16.58 -6.35
C ASN A 232 0.79 -15.53 -7.29
N HIS A 233 1.56 -14.52 -7.67
CA HIS A 233 1.15 -13.49 -8.63
C HIS A 233 1.21 -13.96 -10.09
N LEU A 234 1.82 -15.11 -10.37
CA LEU A 234 1.99 -15.65 -11.72
C LEU A 234 0.94 -16.74 -12.02
N PRO A 235 0.52 -16.88 -13.29
CA PRO A 235 -0.51 -17.85 -13.66
C PRO A 235 0.02 -19.27 -13.59
N SER A 236 -0.47 -20.05 -12.63
CA SER A 236 -0.05 -21.45 -12.42
C SER A 236 -1.08 -22.50 -12.82
N LYS A 237 -2.34 -22.12 -12.99
CA LYS A 237 -3.45 -23.04 -13.28
C LYS A 237 -3.88 -23.03 -14.74
N LYS A 238 -3.91 -21.85 -15.36
CA LYS A 238 -4.37 -21.66 -16.74
C LYS A 238 -3.32 -20.99 -17.60
N TYR A 239 -3.47 -21.17 -18.90
CA TYR A 239 -2.67 -20.46 -19.89
C TYR A 239 -3.10 -18.98 -19.94
N CYS A 240 -2.12 -18.08 -19.89
CA CYS A 240 -2.32 -16.64 -20.02
C CYS A 240 -1.38 -16.09 -21.07
N LYS A 241 -1.82 -15.07 -21.84
CA LYS A 241 -0.95 -14.40 -22.79
C LYS A 241 0.18 -13.67 -22.06
N ILE A 242 1.36 -13.66 -22.66
CA ILE A 242 2.53 -12.95 -22.13
C ILE A 242 2.23 -11.47 -21.92
N ILE A 243 1.50 -10.82 -22.84
CA ILE A 243 1.09 -9.42 -22.71
C ILE A 243 0.28 -9.17 -21.44
N ASP A 244 -0.63 -10.07 -21.08
CA ASP A 244 -1.48 -9.91 -19.89
C ASP A 244 -0.64 -10.01 -18.62
N ILE A 245 0.28 -10.97 -18.55
CA ILE A 245 1.20 -11.14 -17.42
C ILE A 245 2.02 -9.86 -17.21
N PHE A 246 2.63 -9.34 -18.26
CA PHE A 246 3.43 -8.10 -18.18
C PHE A 246 2.60 -6.86 -17.90
N THR A 247 1.33 -6.84 -18.28
CA THR A 247 0.44 -5.71 -18.04
C THR A 247 -0.06 -5.70 -16.59
N TRP A 248 -0.26 -6.86 -15.98
CA TRP A 248 -1.09 -6.97 -14.79
C TRP A 248 -0.46 -7.68 -13.59
N ALA A 249 0.38 -8.69 -13.83
CA ALA A 249 0.87 -9.57 -12.79
C ALA A 249 2.20 -9.12 -12.20
N VAL A 250 3.04 -8.45 -13.00
CA VAL A 250 4.44 -8.16 -12.64
C VAL A 250 4.75 -6.66 -12.64
N ASN A 251 5.64 -6.24 -11.76
CA ASN A 251 6.04 -4.85 -11.64
C ASN A 251 7.15 -4.53 -12.65
N LEU A 252 6.83 -3.85 -13.76
CA LEU A 252 7.82 -3.45 -14.76
C LEU A 252 8.64 -2.20 -14.36
N CYS A 253 8.16 -1.44 -13.37
CA CYS A 253 8.74 -0.16 -12.99
C CYS A 253 9.78 -0.25 -11.86
N PHE A 254 10.04 -1.45 -11.32
CA PHE A 254 10.97 -1.58 -10.20
C PHE A 254 12.41 -1.18 -10.57
N ILE A 255 13.09 -0.58 -9.60
CA ILE A 255 14.52 -0.27 -9.68
C ILE A 255 15.27 -1.59 -9.46
N PRO A 256 16.05 -2.08 -10.43
CA PRO A 256 16.67 -3.39 -10.33
C PRO A 256 17.70 -3.42 -9.19
N PRO A 257 17.55 -4.31 -8.19
CA PRO A 257 18.53 -4.45 -7.12
C PRO A 257 19.84 -5.01 -7.67
N GLN A 258 20.94 -4.80 -6.93
CA GLN A 258 22.29 -5.21 -7.38
C GLN A 258 22.39 -6.70 -7.74
N PHE A 259 21.70 -7.60 -7.03
CA PHE A 259 21.69 -9.02 -7.38
C PHE A 259 21.09 -9.27 -8.77
N PHE A 260 20.07 -8.50 -9.19
CA PHE A 260 19.48 -8.64 -10.51
C PHE A 260 20.45 -8.17 -11.60
N LEU A 261 21.26 -7.14 -11.32
CA LEU A 261 22.34 -6.72 -12.22
C LEU A 261 23.41 -7.82 -12.40
N ARG A 262 23.70 -8.56 -11.32
CA ARG A 262 24.62 -9.71 -11.37
C ARG A 262 24.08 -10.80 -12.30
N VAL A 263 22.77 -11.08 -12.24
CA VAL A 263 22.08 -12.02 -13.14
C VAL A 263 22.15 -11.51 -14.58
N MET A 264 21.82 -10.24 -14.83
CA MET A 264 21.91 -9.63 -16.17
C MET A 264 23.30 -9.78 -16.82
N ALA A 265 24.36 -9.68 -16.02
CA ALA A 265 25.73 -9.80 -16.51
C ALA A 265 26.06 -11.17 -17.11
N ASP A 266 25.42 -12.24 -16.62
CA ASP A 266 25.67 -13.60 -17.12
C ASP A 266 25.06 -13.81 -18.53
N TYR A 267 24.09 -12.98 -18.90
CA TYR A 267 23.40 -13.01 -20.20
C TYR A 267 23.93 -11.94 -21.18
N CYS A 268 25.04 -11.27 -20.88
CA CYS A 268 25.67 -10.31 -21.80
C CYS A 268 26.74 -10.99 -22.65
N THR A 269 26.69 -10.80 -23.97
CA THR A 269 27.75 -11.29 -24.88
C THR A 269 28.91 -10.32 -25.01
N ASP A 270 28.68 -9.01 -24.86
CA ASP A 270 29.75 -8.00 -24.84
C ASP A 270 30.47 -7.98 -23.49
N GLN A 271 31.81 -8.03 -23.53
CA GLN A 271 32.64 -8.11 -22.33
C GLN A 271 32.63 -6.80 -21.51
N GLU A 272 32.48 -5.65 -22.15
CA GLU A 272 32.48 -4.36 -21.46
C GLU A 272 31.12 -4.08 -20.79
N GLU A 273 30.00 -4.43 -21.45
CA GLU A 273 28.66 -4.45 -20.84
C GLU A 273 28.64 -5.39 -19.62
N LYS A 274 29.18 -6.60 -19.77
CA LYS A 274 29.30 -7.57 -18.68
C LYS A 274 30.11 -7.02 -17.50
N LYS A 275 31.31 -6.50 -17.74
CA LYS A 275 32.16 -5.91 -16.68
C LYS A 275 31.46 -4.77 -15.95
N LYS A 276 30.76 -3.89 -16.67
CA LYS A 276 30.00 -2.77 -16.09
C LYS A 276 28.89 -3.27 -15.17
N LEU A 277 28.11 -4.25 -15.60
CA LEU A 277 27.06 -4.86 -14.76
C LEU A 277 27.64 -5.56 -13.53
N LEU A 278 28.74 -6.31 -13.70
CA LEU A 278 29.45 -6.93 -12.58
C LEU A 278 29.94 -5.89 -11.57
N TYR A 279 30.54 -4.80 -12.02
CA TYR A 279 30.97 -3.71 -11.14
C TYR A 279 29.78 -3.06 -10.42
N LEU A 280 28.71 -2.70 -11.12
CA LEU A 280 27.49 -2.13 -10.51
C LEU A 280 26.84 -3.07 -9.49
N SER A 281 26.97 -4.39 -9.68
CA SER A 281 26.47 -5.41 -8.75
C SER A 281 27.39 -5.68 -7.55
N SER A 282 28.61 -5.14 -7.53
CA SER A 282 29.59 -5.41 -6.48
C SER A 282 29.56 -4.36 -5.35
N PRO A 283 30.11 -4.67 -4.17
CA PRO A 283 30.26 -3.68 -3.10
C PRO A 283 31.04 -2.43 -3.53
N GLN A 284 32.06 -2.59 -4.38
CA GLN A 284 32.86 -1.48 -4.90
C GLN A 284 32.08 -0.55 -5.83
N GLY A 285 31.04 -1.05 -6.51
CA GLY A 285 30.18 -0.24 -7.38
C GLY A 285 28.96 0.36 -6.70
N GLN A 286 28.77 0.17 -5.38
CA GLN A 286 27.57 0.60 -4.66
C GLN A 286 27.29 2.12 -4.80
N GLN A 287 28.34 2.94 -4.76
CA GLN A 287 28.20 4.38 -4.94
C GLN A 287 27.71 4.73 -6.35
N LEU A 288 28.30 4.12 -7.38
CA LEU A 288 27.91 4.34 -8.77
C LEU A 288 26.49 3.83 -9.03
N TYR A 289 26.13 2.66 -8.50
CA TYR A 289 24.76 2.11 -8.53
C TYR A 289 23.75 3.11 -7.93
N SER A 290 24.05 3.64 -6.74
CA SER A 290 23.17 4.59 -6.05
C SER A 290 23.00 5.89 -6.84
N GLN A 291 24.09 6.44 -7.38
CA GLN A 291 24.07 7.71 -8.12
C GLN A 291 23.48 7.59 -9.52
N THR A 292 23.64 6.45 -10.20
CA THR A 292 23.21 6.29 -11.60
C THR A 292 21.88 5.58 -11.75
N ILE A 293 21.62 4.51 -10.99
CA ILE A 293 20.42 3.69 -11.14
C ILE A 293 19.34 4.16 -10.16
N VAL A 294 19.66 4.26 -8.86
CA VAL A 294 18.68 4.61 -7.83
C VAL A 294 18.26 6.08 -7.92
N ALA A 295 19.22 7.01 -7.90
CA ALA A 295 18.93 8.45 -7.91
C ALA A 295 18.19 8.91 -9.18
N HIS A 296 18.42 8.25 -10.32
CA HIS A 296 17.72 8.54 -11.58
C HIS A 296 16.46 7.68 -11.78
N GLN A 297 16.06 6.87 -10.78
CA GLN A 297 14.91 5.96 -10.84
C GLN A 297 14.89 5.10 -12.12
N MET A 298 16.04 4.56 -12.50
CA MET A 298 16.15 3.75 -13.71
C MET A 298 15.49 2.39 -13.51
N ASN A 299 14.35 2.16 -14.16
CA ASN A 299 13.71 0.86 -14.18
C ASN A 299 14.51 -0.17 -14.99
N TRP A 300 14.30 -1.45 -14.67
CA TRP A 300 15.04 -2.55 -15.26
C TRP A 300 14.83 -2.69 -16.78
N VAL A 301 13.63 -2.39 -17.31
CA VAL A 301 13.35 -2.42 -18.75
C VAL A 301 14.21 -1.41 -19.50
N SER A 302 14.34 -0.21 -18.94
CA SER A 302 15.21 0.84 -19.48
C SER A 302 16.68 0.46 -19.39
N LEU A 303 17.08 -0.22 -18.32
CA LEU A 303 18.43 -0.73 -18.16
C LEU A 303 18.74 -1.83 -19.18
N LEU A 304 17.83 -2.79 -19.38
CA LEU A 304 17.92 -3.84 -20.40
C LEU A 304 18.02 -3.27 -21.82
N CYS A 305 17.38 -2.12 -22.09
CA CYS A 305 17.53 -1.42 -23.37
C CYS A 305 18.89 -0.71 -23.51
N LYS A 306 19.56 -0.35 -22.40
CA LYS A 306 20.91 0.24 -22.43
C LYS A 306 21.99 -0.81 -22.63
N PHE A 307 21.86 -1.99 -22.02
CA PHE A 307 22.76 -3.13 -22.22
C PHE A 307 22.24 -4.00 -23.37
N LYS A 308 22.67 -3.67 -24.59
CA LYS A 308 22.06 -4.19 -25.83
C LYS A 308 22.36 -5.67 -26.05
N THR A 309 23.46 -6.16 -25.51
CA THR A 309 23.90 -7.56 -25.66
C THR A 309 23.39 -8.47 -24.55
N CYS A 310 22.70 -7.91 -23.55
CA CYS A 310 22.05 -8.67 -22.48
C CYS A 310 20.81 -9.37 -23.03
N ASP A 311 20.85 -10.67 -23.28
CA ASP A 311 19.70 -11.43 -23.79
C ASP A 311 19.07 -12.26 -22.66
N LEU A 312 18.14 -11.64 -21.92
CA LEU A 312 17.47 -12.27 -20.78
C LEU A 312 16.33 -13.20 -21.21
N PRO A 313 16.39 -14.50 -20.88
CA PRO A 313 15.28 -15.43 -21.08
C PRO A 313 14.05 -15.08 -20.23
N LEU A 314 12.86 -15.47 -20.71
CA LEU A 314 11.58 -15.12 -20.07
C LEU A 314 11.43 -15.71 -18.67
N ASP A 315 11.86 -16.96 -18.45
CA ASP A 315 11.90 -17.62 -17.14
C ASP A 315 12.79 -16.89 -16.15
N VAL A 316 13.98 -16.47 -16.57
CA VAL A 316 14.89 -15.67 -15.74
C VAL A 316 14.24 -14.35 -15.33
N ILE A 317 13.50 -13.71 -16.23
CA ILE A 317 12.74 -12.48 -15.94
C ILE A 317 11.65 -12.76 -14.91
N LEU A 318 10.78 -13.75 -15.16
CA LEU A 318 9.62 -14.03 -14.32
C LEU A 318 10.02 -14.54 -12.91
N ILE A 319 11.16 -15.19 -12.76
CA ILE A 319 11.69 -15.62 -11.45
C ILE A 319 12.17 -14.43 -10.60
N ASN A 320 12.65 -13.36 -11.24
CA ASN A 320 13.32 -12.24 -10.58
C ASN A 320 12.47 -10.97 -10.49
N ILE A 321 11.40 -10.86 -11.28
CA ILE A 321 10.53 -9.70 -11.27
C ILE A 321 9.57 -9.73 -10.06
N PRO A 322 9.40 -8.61 -9.34
CA PRO A 322 8.44 -8.56 -8.25
C PRO A 322 6.99 -8.54 -8.75
N PRO A 323 6.03 -8.97 -7.92
CA PRO A 323 4.60 -8.84 -8.22
C PRO A 323 4.21 -7.38 -8.46
N HIS A 324 3.22 -7.16 -9.31
CA HIS A 324 2.58 -5.85 -9.45
C HIS A 324 1.66 -5.58 -8.25
N GLU A 325 1.90 -4.47 -7.56
CA GLU A 325 1.17 -4.15 -6.35
C GLU A 325 -0.14 -3.40 -6.63
N THR A 326 -1.16 -3.68 -5.84
CA THR A 326 -2.37 -2.83 -5.77
C THR A 326 -2.06 -1.50 -5.10
N ARG A 327 -2.81 -0.45 -5.44
CA ARG A 327 -2.71 0.88 -4.79
C ARG A 327 -3.87 1.05 -3.82
N LYS A 328 -3.52 1.25 -2.56
CA LYS A 328 -4.44 1.41 -1.44
C LYS A 328 -5.07 2.81 -1.39
N TYR A 329 -6.39 2.86 -1.18
CA TYR A 329 -7.19 4.07 -0.95
C TYR A 329 -8.10 3.85 0.25
N SER A 330 -8.16 4.80 1.18
CA SER A 330 -9.08 4.72 2.32
C SER A 330 -10.52 4.86 1.83
N ILE A 331 -11.40 3.98 2.32
CA ILE A 331 -12.82 3.98 1.93
C ILE A 331 -13.48 5.24 2.48
N SER A 332 -14.23 5.93 1.63
CA SER A 332 -14.93 7.19 1.96
C SER A 332 -16.44 7.07 2.04
N SER A 333 -16.99 5.86 2.17
CA SER A 333 -18.42 5.59 2.39
C SER A 333 -18.66 4.68 3.58
N SER A 334 -19.84 4.79 4.20
CA SER A 334 -20.29 3.82 5.22
C SER A 334 -20.90 2.56 4.58
N PRO A 335 -20.63 1.35 5.11
CA PRO A 335 -21.32 0.14 4.65
C PRO A 335 -22.83 0.16 4.95
N LEU A 336 -23.29 1.03 5.86
CA LEU A 336 -24.72 1.19 6.20
C LEU A 336 -25.49 2.05 5.19
N SER A 337 -24.80 2.73 4.26
CA SER A 337 -25.45 3.54 3.22
C SER A 337 -26.34 2.73 2.28
N ILE A 338 -26.13 1.41 2.22
CA ILE A 338 -26.83 0.47 1.36
C ILE A 338 -28.32 0.30 1.76
N ASN A 339 -28.67 0.49 3.03
CA ASN A 339 -29.99 0.11 3.55
C ASN A 339 -31.08 1.20 3.39
N ASN A 340 -30.71 2.47 3.13
CA ASN A 340 -31.67 3.57 3.15
C ASN A 340 -32.06 4.13 1.78
N ASN A 341 -31.46 3.66 0.68
CA ASN A 341 -31.92 3.98 -0.68
C ASN A 341 -33.14 3.13 -1.10
N ASN A 342 -34.07 2.88 -0.18
CA ASN A 342 -35.34 2.22 -0.45
C ASN A 342 -36.36 3.23 -1.01
N ASN A 343 -36.11 3.67 -2.25
CA ASN A 343 -37.20 3.97 -3.17
C ASN A 343 -37.44 2.71 -4.01
N ASN A 344 -38.38 1.88 -3.53
CA ASN A 344 -39.18 0.89 -4.24
C ASN A 344 -38.51 0.04 -5.37
N ASN A 345 -38.47 -1.29 -5.12
CA ASN A 345 -38.43 -2.38 -6.10
C ASN A 345 -37.10 -2.73 -6.80
N SER A 346 -36.04 -3.02 -6.05
CA SER A 346 -34.97 -3.89 -6.59
C SER A 346 -34.33 -4.75 -5.49
N SER A 347 -34.52 -6.06 -5.60
CA SER A 347 -34.01 -7.11 -4.71
C SER A 347 -32.51 -7.41 -4.89
N LEU A 348 -31.73 -6.51 -5.50
CA LEU A 348 -30.27 -6.66 -5.58
C LEU A 348 -29.60 -5.70 -4.60
N MET A 349 -29.02 -6.23 -3.52
CA MET A 349 -28.11 -5.52 -2.62
C MET A 349 -26.87 -5.07 -3.40
N THR A 350 -26.92 -3.90 -4.02
CA THR A 350 -25.75 -3.30 -4.68
C THR A 350 -24.85 -2.68 -3.61
N HIS A 351 -23.60 -3.10 -3.57
CA HIS A 351 -22.62 -2.57 -2.61
C HIS A 351 -21.76 -1.51 -3.30
N ASN A 352 -22.00 -0.24 -2.94
CA ASN A 352 -21.22 0.89 -3.44
C ASN A 352 -20.09 1.22 -2.47
N ILE A 353 -18.86 1.21 -2.96
CA ILE A 353 -17.68 1.65 -2.22
C ILE A 353 -17.20 2.95 -2.83
N HIS A 354 -16.96 3.94 -1.98
CA HIS A 354 -16.53 5.25 -2.42
C HIS A 354 -15.05 5.40 -2.10
N ILE A 355 -14.28 5.98 -3.01
CA ILE A 355 -12.89 6.40 -2.76
C ILE A 355 -12.69 7.87 -3.08
N THR A 356 -11.75 8.50 -2.40
CA THR A 356 -11.31 9.87 -2.68
C THR A 356 -9.84 9.87 -3.05
N PHE A 357 -9.47 10.42 -4.20
CA PHE A 357 -8.07 10.46 -4.62
C PHE A 357 -7.69 11.72 -5.36
N ASN A 358 -6.41 12.11 -5.23
CA ASN A 358 -5.81 13.18 -6.00
C ASN A 358 -5.14 12.61 -7.26
N LEU A 359 -5.32 13.25 -8.42
CA LEU A 359 -4.55 12.95 -9.62
C LEU A 359 -3.09 13.37 -9.40
N VAL A 360 -2.20 12.40 -9.32
CA VAL A 360 -0.79 12.64 -9.01
C VAL A 360 -0.06 13.08 -10.27
N LYS A 361 0.44 14.31 -10.27
CA LYS A 361 1.39 14.82 -11.27
C LYS A 361 2.83 14.65 -10.77
N ILE A 362 3.68 14.03 -11.57
CA ILE A 362 5.11 13.83 -11.30
C ILE A 362 5.87 14.94 -12.03
N VAL A 363 6.38 15.91 -11.27
CA VAL A 363 7.18 17.01 -11.80
C VAL A 363 8.64 16.56 -11.87
N ASN A 364 9.21 16.47 -13.06
CA ASN A 364 10.65 16.24 -13.22
C ASN A 364 11.39 17.55 -12.95
N THR A 365 12.12 17.65 -11.84
CA THR A 365 12.94 18.83 -11.50
C THR A 365 14.27 18.91 -12.26
N ASN A 366 14.52 18.02 -13.23
CA ASN A 366 15.77 17.96 -13.98
C ASN A 366 15.81 18.91 -15.19
N ASN A 367 15.37 20.17 -15.01
CA ASN A 367 15.62 21.23 -15.98
C ASN A 367 16.77 22.11 -15.50
N SER A 368 17.97 21.53 -15.46
CA SER A 368 19.21 22.30 -15.51
C SER A 368 19.36 22.82 -16.94
N GLY A 369 18.99 24.10 -17.15
CA GLY A 369 19.40 24.96 -18.26
C GLY A 369 19.55 24.33 -19.65
N SER A 370 18.47 24.26 -20.43
CA SER A 370 18.59 24.39 -21.88
C SER A 370 17.28 24.93 -22.46
N ALA A 371 17.34 26.17 -22.95
CA ALA A 371 16.23 26.91 -23.53
C ALA A 371 15.87 26.42 -24.94
N ASN A 372 15.46 25.15 -25.05
CA ASN A 372 14.84 24.62 -26.26
C ASN A 372 13.46 24.07 -25.91
N ASN A 373 12.44 24.51 -26.66
CA ASN A 373 11.02 24.13 -26.58
C ASN A 373 10.80 22.61 -26.69
N LYS A 374 11.23 21.85 -25.70
CA LYS A 374 10.90 20.44 -25.55
C LYS A 374 9.58 20.41 -24.79
N ILE A 375 8.52 19.98 -25.47
CA ILE A 375 7.24 19.70 -24.83
C ILE A 375 7.52 18.71 -23.70
N VAL A 376 7.51 19.21 -22.45
CA VAL A 376 7.69 18.35 -21.27
C VAL A 376 6.39 17.57 -21.15
N LYS A 377 6.39 16.30 -21.59
CA LYS A 377 5.25 15.39 -21.39
C LYS A 377 4.98 15.34 -19.89
N GLU A 378 3.81 15.83 -19.46
CA GLU A 378 3.39 15.72 -18.06
C GLU A 378 3.40 14.23 -17.69
N LYS A 379 4.12 13.88 -16.63
CA LYS A 379 4.15 12.51 -16.12
C LYS A 379 3.17 12.41 -14.97
N PHE A 380 2.44 11.30 -14.89
CA PHE A 380 1.44 11.09 -13.84
C PHE A 380 1.72 9.80 -13.05
N GLY A 381 1.15 9.70 -11.85
CA GLY A 381 1.13 8.45 -11.09
C GLY A 381 0.30 7.39 -11.81
N LEU A 382 0.82 6.17 -11.92
CA LEU A 382 0.23 5.09 -12.73
C LEU A 382 -1.25 4.85 -12.43
N CYS A 383 -1.58 4.55 -11.16
CA CYS A 383 -2.95 4.18 -10.78
C CYS A 383 -3.93 5.37 -10.86
N THR A 384 -3.54 6.55 -10.37
CA THR A 384 -4.42 7.73 -10.35
C THR A 384 -4.66 8.28 -11.76
N HIS A 385 -3.68 8.19 -12.65
CA HIS A 385 -3.85 8.54 -14.07
C HIS A 385 -4.71 7.52 -14.80
N TRP A 386 -4.48 6.22 -14.58
CA TRP A 386 -5.32 5.19 -15.16
C TRP A 386 -6.79 5.35 -14.74
N MET A 387 -7.07 5.52 -13.43
CA MET A 387 -8.43 5.80 -12.95
C MET A 387 -9.01 7.09 -13.53
N HIS A 388 -8.20 8.15 -13.67
CA HIS A 388 -8.64 9.38 -14.34
C HIS A 388 -9.10 9.12 -15.78
N ASN A 389 -8.36 8.31 -16.54
CA ASN A 389 -8.69 7.94 -17.91
C ASN A 389 -9.96 7.06 -17.94
N GLN A 390 -10.11 6.11 -17.01
CA GLN A 390 -11.34 5.34 -16.83
C GLN A 390 -12.56 6.25 -16.57
N ILE A 391 -12.39 7.29 -15.76
CA ILE A 391 -13.45 8.30 -15.52
C ILE A 391 -13.75 9.10 -16.80
N GLN A 392 -12.75 9.47 -17.61
CA GLN A 392 -12.99 10.19 -18.86
C GLN A 392 -13.75 9.33 -19.86
N LEU A 393 -13.41 8.04 -19.94
CA LEU A 393 -14.14 7.05 -20.75
C LEU A 393 -15.58 6.92 -20.27
N PHE A 394 -15.78 6.73 -18.96
CA PHE A 394 -17.11 6.66 -18.35
C PHE A 394 -17.93 7.91 -18.68
N LYS A 395 -17.35 9.11 -18.54
CA LYS A 395 -18.01 10.37 -18.91
C LYS A 395 -18.46 10.38 -20.37
N HIS A 396 -17.58 9.99 -21.30
CA HIS A 396 -17.90 9.95 -22.73
C HIS A 396 -19.03 8.95 -23.06
N LEU A 397 -19.01 7.77 -22.41
CA LEU A 397 -20.06 6.76 -22.56
C LEU A 397 -21.40 7.22 -22.01
N VAL A 398 -21.42 8.02 -20.94
CA VAL A 398 -22.65 8.57 -20.36
C VAL A 398 -23.19 9.74 -21.20
N SER A 399 -22.32 10.66 -21.67
CA SER A 399 -22.73 11.86 -22.42
C SER A 399 -23.28 11.57 -23.82
N ASN A 400 -22.89 10.46 -24.45
CA ASN A 400 -23.31 10.14 -25.83
C ASN A 400 -24.59 9.28 -25.91
N ASN A 401 -25.18 8.88 -24.79
CA ASN A 401 -26.26 7.90 -24.75
C ASN A 401 -27.55 8.46 -24.13
N ASP A 402 -28.38 9.06 -24.99
CA ASP A 402 -29.74 9.57 -24.70
C ASP A 402 -30.83 8.48 -24.68
N ARG A 403 -30.47 7.18 -24.69
CA ARG A 403 -31.45 6.08 -24.76
C ARG A 403 -31.44 5.18 -23.53
N THR A 404 -32.65 4.93 -23.03
CA THR A 404 -33.01 3.94 -22.02
C THR A 404 -32.70 2.54 -22.54
N ASP A 405 -31.65 1.86 -22.08
CA ASP A 405 -31.55 0.40 -22.25
C ASP A 405 -30.48 -0.28 -21.38
N GLN A 406 -30.78 -1.54 -21.04
CA GLN A 406 -30.05 -2.44 -20.14
C GLN A 406 -28.67 -2.90 -20.67
N ASN A 407 -28.23 -2.41 -21.83
CA ASN A 407 -26.97 -2.77 -22.50
C ASN A 407 -25.91 -1.63 -22.45
N LYS A 408 -25.82 -0.89 -21.34
CA LYS A 408 -24.81 0.16 -21.19
C LYS A 408 -23.40 -0.45 -21.03
N PRO A 409 -22.40 -0.08 -21.85
CA PRO A 409 -21.01 -0.46 -21.61
C PRO A 409 -20.58 0.09 -20.23
N SER A 410 -20.09 -0.81 -19.38
CA SER A 410 -19.64 -0.49 -18.02
C SER A 410 -18.11 -0.42 -17.99
N ILE A 411 -17.57 0.55 -17.25
CA ILE A 411 -16.13 0.61 -16.99
C ILE A 411 -15.82 -0.13 -15.69
N TYR A 412 -14.89 -1.08 -15.75
CA TYR A 412 -14.58 -1.98 -14.64
C TYR A 412 -13.23 -1.65 -14.00
N LEU A 413 -13.16 -1.81 -12.69
CA LEU A 413 -11.96 -1.64 -11.88
C LEU A 413 -11.69 -2.92 -11.07
N PRO A 414 -10.51 -3.54 -11.21
CA PRO A 414 -10.08 -4.61 -10.32
C PRO A 414 -9.72 -4.04 -8.95
N PHE A 415 -10.24 -4.63 -7.88
CA PHE A 415 -9.96 -4.17 -6.53
C PHE A 415 -10.00 -5.30 -5.50
N THR A 416 -9.37 -5.11 -4.34
CA THR A 416 -9.59 -5.93 -3.15
C THR A 416 -9.95 -5.03 -1.97
N ILE A 417 -10.68 -5.56 -0.99
CA ILE A 417 -10.83 -4.90 0.30
C ILE A 417 -9.69 -5.32 1.21
N GLU A 418 -9.12 -4.35 1.92
CA GLU A 418 -8.12 -4.60 2.93
C GLU A 418 -8.55 -4.00 4.27
N PRO A 419 -8.60 -4.80 5.35
CA PRO A 419 -8.92 -4.28 6.67
C PRO A 419 -7.83 -3.30 7.14
N SER A 420 -8.25 -2.29 7.89
CA SER A 420 -7.31 -1.39 8.55
C SER A 420 -6.62 -2.05 9.74
N LYS A 421 -5.41 -1.59 10.09
CA LYS A 421 -4.71 -2.00 11.31
C LYS A 421 -5.15 -1.12 12.48
N GLY A 422 -6.40 -1.27 12.90
CA GLY A 422 -6.97 -0.58 14.07
C GLY A 422 -7.48 0.84 13.80
N PHE A 423 -7.52 1.31 12.55
CA PHE A 423 -8.02 2.64 12.17
C PHE A 423 -9.54 2.64 11.91
N ASN A 424 -10.31 1.98 12.78
CA ASN A 424 -11.78 1.92 12.69
C ASN A 424 -12.43 2.72 13.84
N LEU A 425 -13.68 3.13 13.63
CA LEU A 425 -14.52 3.77 14.65
C LEU A 425 -14.63 2.93 15.95
N PRO A 426 -14.81 3.57 17.13
CA PRO A 426 -15.19 2.85 18.33
C PRO A 426 -16.57 2.20 18.17
N ASN A 427 -16.76 1.03 18.79
CA ASN A 427 -18.04 0.33 18.74
C ASN A 427 -19.15 1.06 19.53
N ASN A 428 -18.78 1.81 20.57
CA ASN A 428 -19.72 2.56 21.40
C ASN A 428 -19.89 4.00 20.86
N LEU A 429 -21.13 4.39 20.57
CA LEU A 429 -21.46 5.75 20.10
C LEU A 429 -21.19 6.85 21.14
N SER A 430 -21.20 6.51 22.43
CA SER A 430 -20.88 7.41 23.54
C SER A 430 -19.40 7.78 23.64
N THR A 431 -18.51 7.02 22.97
CA THR A 431 -17.07 7.35 22.96
C THR A 431 -16.82 8.59 22.09
N PRO A 432 -16.28 9.68 22.65
CA PRO A 432 -15.95 10.86 21.86
C PRO A 432 -14.81 10.59 20.87
N ILE A 433 -14.82 11.28 19.73
CA ILE A 433 -13.80 11.16 18.69
C ILE A 433 -13.31 12.53 18.23
N ILE A 434 -12.01 12.61 17.96
CA ILE A 434 -11.35 13.80 17.42
C ILE A 434 -10.73 13.41 16.07
N LEU A 435 -11.22 14.00 14.98
CA LEU A 435 -10.83 13.68 13.62
C LEU A 435 -9.97 14.81 13.06
N ILE A 436 -8.75 14.52 12.61
CA ILE A 436 -7.80 15.52 12.11
C ILE A 436 -7.33 15.13 10.70
N ALA A 437 -7.79 15.86 9.70
CA ALA A 437 -7.54 15.58 8.29
C ALA A 437 -6.92 16.75 7.53
N THR A 438 -6.09 16.43 6.52
CA THR A 438 -5.71 17.40 5.49
C THR A 438 -5.92 16.84 4.08
N GLY A 439 -6.45 17.67 3.18
CA GLY A 439 -6.73 17.28 1.79
C GLY A 439 -7.52 15.98 1.69
N THR A 440 -7.05 15.01 0.89
CA THR A 440 -7.73 13.72 0.70
C THR A 440 -7.79 12.84 1.95
N GLY A 441 -7.13 13.21 3.06
CA GLY A 441 -7.30 12.53 4.35
C GLY A 441 -8.62 12.74 5.06
N ILE A 442 -9.51 13.53 4.47
CA ILE A 442 -10.91 13.51 4.87
C ILE A 442 -11.62 12.18 4.51
N ALA A 443 -11.05 11.37 3.60
CA ALA A 443 -11.68 10.16 3.07
C ALA A 443 -12.22 9.19 4.15
N PRO A 444 -11.40 8.65 5.07
CA PRO A 444 -11.92 7.74 6.09
C PRO A 444 -12.88 8.45 7.06
N PHE A 445 -12.72 9.75 7.29
CA PHE A 445 -13.60 10.49 8.19
C PHE A 445 -14.97 10.77 7.58
N ARG A 446 -15.07 10.93 6.26
CA ARG A 446 -16.36 10.89 5.58
C ARG A 446 -17.09 9.57 5.83
N SER A 447 -16.37 8.44 5.72
CA SER A 447 -16.92 7.11 6.05
C SER A 447 -17.35 7.03 7.52
N PHE A 448 -16.55 7.53 8.44
CA PHE A 448 -16.86 7.57 9.88
C PHE A 448 -18.14 8.37 10.16
N LEU A 449 -18.24 9.56 9.60
CA LEU A 449 -19.37 10.47 9.81
C LEU A 449 -20.65 9.91 9.22
N GLN A 450 -20.61 9.38 8.01
CA GLN A 450 -21.75 8.66 7.44
C GLN A 450 -22.17 7.47 8.30
N HIS A 451 -21.22 6.70 8.81
CA HIS A 451 -21.53 5.53 9.63
C HIS A 451 -22.20 5.94 10.95
N ARG A 452 -21.66 6.95 11.62
CA ARG A 452 -22.27 7.52 12.83
C ARG A 452 -23.65 8.09 12.55
N TYR A 453 -23.84 8.79 11.43
CA TYR A 453 -25.17 9.26 11.01
C TYR A 453 -26.18 8.12 10.96
N TYR A 454 -25.89 7.03 10.23
CA TYR A 454 -26.80 5.88 10.13
C TYR A 454 -27.05 5.20 11.48
N GLN A 455 -26.00 5.00 12.28
CA GLN A 455 -26.14 4.41 13.62
C GLN A 455 -27.03 5.27 14.54
N ILE A 456 -26.95 6.60 14.44
CA ILE A 456 -27.78 7.53 15.22
C ILE A 456 -29.23 7.55 14.72
N GLN A 457 -29.45 7.46 13.40
CA GLN A 457 -30.82 7.35 12.88
C GLN A 457 -31.48 6.04 13.33
N ASP A 458 -30.75 4.92 13.23
CA ASP A 458 -31.25 3.61 13.68
C ASP A 458 -31.52 3.57 15.19
N SER A 459 -30.67 4.20 16.02
CA SER A 459 -30.88 4.25 17.47
C SER A 459 -32.12 5.05 17.86
N LYS A 460 -32.38 6.17 17.17
CA LYS A 460 -33.61 6.97 17.33
C LYS A 460 -34.86 6.18 16.96
N ILE A 461 -34.80 5.39 15.89
CA ILE A 461 -35.93 4.57 15.42
C ILE A 461 -36.21 3.40 16.39
N ILE A 462 -35.17 2.76 16.93
CA ILE A 462 -35.33 1.50 17.67
C ILE A 462 -35.48 1.72 19.20
N HIS A 463 -35.52 2.96 19.70
CA HIS A 463 -35.53 3.27 21.15
C HIS A 463 -34.45 2.49 21.94
N LYS A 464 -33.32 2.17 21.29
CA LYS A 464 -32.43 1.09 21.71
C LYS A 464 -31.48 1.46 22.85
N SER A 465 -31.26 2.76 23.10
CA SER A 465 -30.54 3.25 24.28
C SER A 465 -30.83 4.73 24.56
N ASN A 466 -30.92 5.08 25.84
CA ASN A 466 -30.84 6.47 26.33
C ASN A 466 -29.37 6.92 26.52
N GLU A 467 -28.41 6.19 25.97
CA GLU A 467 -26.99 6.50 26.14
C GLU A 467 -26.63 7.77 25.35
N PRO A 468 -25.85 8.69 25.94
CA PRO A 468 -25.47 9.92 25.27
C PRO A 468 -24.60 9.62 24.06
N ILE A 469 -24.75 10.41 22.99
CA ILE A 469 -23.85 10.35 21.84
C ILE A 469 -22.57 11.09 22.21
N GLY A 470 -21.42 10.45 22.03
CA GLY A 470 -20.12 11.04 22.32
C GLY A 470 -19.78 12.13 21.32
N ASP A 471 -19.08 13.17 21.78
CA ASP A 471 -18.72 14.31 20.95
C ASP A 471 -17.87 13.92 19.73
N CYS A 472 -18.09 14.59 18.61
CA CYS A 472 -17.29 14.42 17.40
C CYS A 472 -16.72 15.76 16.94
N LEU A 473 -15.41 15.94 17.11
CA LEU A 473 -14.71 17.13 16.62
C LEU A 473 -14.04 16.80 15.29
N LEU A 474 -14.21 17.66 14.27
CA LEU A 474 -13.49 17.53 13.00
C LEU A 474 -12.63 18.77 12.75
N PHE A 475 -11.31 18.57 12.66
CA PHE A 475 -10.36 19.54 12.15
C PHE A 475 -9.98 19.18 10.72
N PHE A 476 -10.27 20.06 9.77
CA PHE A 476 -9.99 19.86 8.34
C PHE A 476 -9.16 20.99 7.74
N GLY A 477 -8.00 20.65 7.18
CA GLY A 477 -7.11 21.60 6.52
C GLY A 477 -7.04 21.43 5.00
N CYS A 478 -7.24 22.53 4.29
CA CYS A 478 -7.08 22.58 2.83
C CYS A 478 -6.34 23.87 2.39
N ARG A 479 -6.17 24.09 1.08
CA ARG A 479 -5.44 25.27 0.58
C ARG A 479 -6.37 26.46 0.50
N ARG A 480 -7.49 26.33 -0.19
CA ARG A 480 -8.45 27.41 -0.39
C ARG A 480 -9.85 26.87 -0.47
N LYS A 481 -10.81 27.70 -0.06
CA LYS A 481 -12.23 27.36 -0.10
C LYS A 481 -12.70 27.01 -1.52
N ASP A 482 -12.24 27.77 -2.51
CA ASP A 482 -12.58 27.60 -3.93
C ASP A 482 -11.76 26.52 -4.65
N TRP A 483 -10.76 25.92 -4.01
CA TRP A 483 -9.88 24.93 -4.66
C TRP A 483 -10.11 23.51 -4.18
N ASP A 484 -10.11 23.28 -2.87
CA ASP A 484 -10.06 21.92 -2.32
C ASP A 484 -10.70 21.81 -0.93
N SER A 485 -11.77 22.58 -0.70
CA SER A 485 -12.69 22.37 0.43
C SER A 485 -13.57 21.15 0.16
N LEU A 486 -12.97 19.96 0.28
CA LEU A 486 -13.60 18.68 -0.06
C LEU A 486 -14.83 18.41 0.82
N TYR A 487 -15.94 18.00 0.20
CA TYR A 487 -17.19 17.63 0.88
C TYR A 487 -17.78 18.73 1.76
N ASN A 488 -17.47 20.01 1.51
CA ASN A 488 -17.85 21.12 2.40
C ASN A 488 -19.34 21.15 2.76
N ASN A 489 -20.23 20.93 1.80
CA ASN A 489 -21.68 20.94 2.05
C ASN A 489 -22.11 19.77 2.95
N GLU A 490 -21.62 18.55 2.67
CA GLU A 490 -21.90 17.36 3.48
C GLU A 490 -21.34 17.51 4.91
N LEU A 491 -20.17 18.13 5.09
CA LEU A 491 -19.61 18.41 6.41
C LEU A 491 -20.44 19.44 7.20
N LEU A 492 -20.94 20.49 6.55
CA LEU A 492 -21.82 21.48 7.17
C LEU A 492 -23.18 20.86 7.55
N GLU A 493 -23.70 19.95 6.73
CA GLU A 493 -24.90 19.18 7.05
C GLU A 493 -24.69 18.28 8.27
N PHE A 494 -23.55 17.58 8.35
CA PHE A 494 -23.22 16.77 9.54
C PHE A 494 -23.06 17.61 10.81
N GLU A 495 -22.54 18.84 10.72
CA GLU A 495 -22.50 19.75 11.86
C GLU A 495 -23.91 20.21 12.27
N LYS A 496 -24.74 20.60 11.30
CA LYS A 496 -26.13 20.99 11.53
C LYS A 496 -26.95 19.86 12.19
N ASP A 497 -26.73 18.62 11.74
CA ASP A 497 -27.41 17.43 12.25
C ASP A 497 -26.78 16.89 13.56
N SER A 498 -25.79 17.61 14.12
CA SER A 498 -25.07 17.24 15.34
C SER A 498 -24.36 15.88 15.27
N ILE A 499 -24.04 15.41 14.06
CA ILE A 499 -23.14 14.27 13.84
C ILE A 499 -21.69 14.71 14.12
N ILE A 500 -21.36 15.94 13.72
CA ILE A 500 -20.17 16.68 14.14
C ILE A 500 -20.61 17.67 15.22
N SER A 501 -20.05 17.58 16.43
CA SER A 501 -20.30 18.53 17.50
C SER A 501 -19.64 19.89 17.23
N LYS A 502 -18.43 19.89 16.63
CA LYS A 502 -17.70 21.10 16.23
C LYS A 502 -16.87 20.86 14.97
N LEU A 503 -17.08 21.68 13.95
CA LEU A 503 -16.31 21.67 12.70
C LEU A 503 -15.31 22.82 12.65
N PHE A 504 -14.04 22.49 12.45
CA PHE A 504 -12.94 23.44 12.33
C PHE A 504 -12.29 23.31 10.95
N ILE A 505 -12.48 24.31 10.07
CA ILE A 505 -11.87 24.32 8.74
C ILE A 505 -10.81 25.41 8.65
N THR A 506 -9.64 25.06 8.10
CA THR A 506 -8.57 26.02 7.81
C THR A 506 -8.16 26.04 6.34
N PHE A 507 -7.73 27.21 5.88
CA PHE A 507 -7.31 27.48 4.51
C PHE A 507 -5.89 28.05 4.48
N SER A 508 -4.91 27.21 4.12
CA SER A 508 -3.48 27.55 4.16
C SER A 508 -2.99 28.53 3.10
N GLN A 509 -3.79 28.80 2.07
CA GLN A 509 -3.47 29.67 0.93
C GLN A 509 -4.61 30.64 0.59
N GLN A 510 -5.50 30.93 1.54
CA GLN A 510 -6.57 31.90 1.33
C GLN A 510 -5.96 33.30 1.13
N ASN A 511 -6.27 33.95 0.00
CA ASN A 511 -5.88 35.34 -0.22
C ASN A 511 -6.84 36.23 0.57
N ASN A 512 -6.34 36.96 1.56
CA ASN A 512 -7.11 38.01 2.23
C ASN A 512 -7.10 39.27 1.37
N ASN A 513 -7.92 39.30 0.31
CA ASN A 513 -8.06 40.48 -0.55
C ASN A 513 -8.90 41.61 0.09
N ASN A 514 -9.22 41.55 1.38
CA ASN A 514 -10.08 42.54 2.06
C ASN A 514 -9.34 43.78 2.57
N ASN A 515 -8.12 44.08 2.09
CA ASN A 515 -7.46 45.34 2.40
C ASN A 515 -7.62 46.32 1.23
N ASN A 516 -8.78 46.99 1.18
CA ASN A 516 -8.97 48.26 0.48
C ASN A 516 -8.19 49.42 1.13
N ASN A 517 -7.07 49.14 1.80
CA ASN A 517 -6.20 50.15 2.37
C ASN A 517 -4.82 50.01 1.74
N ASN A 518 -4.43 51.06 1.02
CA ASN A 518 -3.17 51.28 0.29
C ASN A 518 -1.92 51.31 1.19
N ASN A 519 -1.74 50.33 2.07
CA ASN A 519 -0.50 50.15 2.84
C ASN A 519 0.13 48.81 2.49
N ASN A 520 1.08 48.87 1.56
CA ASN A 520 1.89 47.77 1.00
C ASN A 520 2.83 47.13 2.03
N ASN A 521 2.31 46.46 3.07
CA ASN A 521 3.10 45.51 3.88
C ASN A 521 2.19 44.64 4.76
N ILE A 522 1.38 43.77 4.14
CA ILE A 522 0.65 42.74 4.89
C ILE A 522 1.20 41.38 4.48
N ASN A 523 2.06 40.84 5.34
CA ASN A 523 2.46 39.44 5.32
C ASN A 523 1.19 38.58 5.37
N ASN A 524 0.78 37.99 4.24
CA ASN A 524 -0.20 36.90 4.20
C ASN A 524 0.40 35.70 4.95
N SER A 525 0.22 35.64 6.28
CA SER A 525 0.66 34.52 7.08
C SER A 525 -0.21 33.30 6.75
N LYS A 526 0.41 32.24 6.24
CA LYS A 526 -0.28 30.98 5.95
C LYS A 526 -0.79 30.39 7.27
N VAL A 527 -2.10 30.17 7.37
CA VAL A 527 -2.69 29.53 8.55
C VAL A 527 -2.81 28.03 8.29
N TYR A 528 -2.08 27.23 9.07
CA TYR A 528 -2.16 25.78 9.03
C TYR A 528 -3.08 25.23 10.11
N ILE A 529 -3.46 23.96 9.96
CA ILE A 529 -4.42 23.28 10.85
C ILE A 529 -3.90 23.19 12.29
N ASN A 530 -2.58 23.14 12.45
CA ASN A 530 -1.87 23.19 13.73
C ASN A 530 -2.34 24.35 14.61
N LYS A 531 -2.54 25.52 14.02
CA LYS A 531 -3.00 26.70 14.75
C LYS A 531 -4.37 26.45 15.41
N LEU A 532 -5.33 25.92 14.64
CA LEU A 532 -6.65 25.61 15.19
C LEU A 532 -6.60 24.49 16.25
N ILE A 533 -5.73 23.51 16.06
CA ILE A 533 -5.51 22.43 17.02
C ILE A 533 -4.95 22.98 18.35
N GLU A 534 -3.91 23.81 18.29
CA GLU A 534 -3.27 24.41 19.45
C GLU A 534 -4.18 25.41 20.18
N GLU A 535 -4.95 26.22 19.43
CA GLU A 535 -5.96 27.14 19.99
C GLU A 535 -7.08 26.39 20.73
N ASN A 536 -7.41 25.17 20.30
CA ASN A 536 -8.40 24.29 20.94
C ASN A 536 -7.74 23.22 21.82
N GLY A 537 -6.47 23.41 22.21
CA GLY A 537 -5.67 22.40 22.91
C GLY A 537 -6.27 21.94 24.23
N GLU A 538 -6.87 22.85 25.01
CA GLU A 538 -7.51 22.52 26.29
C GLU A 538 -8.69 21.57 26.09
N LEU A 539 -9.53 21.86 25.10
CA LEU A 539 -10.68 21.02 24.74
C LEU A 539 -10.23 19.64 24.29
N ILE A 540 -9.22 19.57 23.42
CA ILE A 540 -8.64 18.31 22.95
C ILE A 540 -8.09 17.49 24.12
N TYR A 541 -7.28 18.11 24.99
CA TYR A 541 -6.66 17.45 26.13
C TYR A 541 -7.72 16.89 27.09
N ASN A 542 -8.72 17.70 27.45
CA ASN A 542 -9.79 17.30 28.36
C ASN A 542 -10.64 16.16 27.78
N LEU A 543 -11.00 16.20 26.48
CA LEU A 543 -11.74 15.12 25.84
C LEU A 543 -10.98 13.79 25.89
N ILE A 544 -9.67 13.80 25.66
CA ILE A 544 -8.85 12.58 25.68
C ILE A 544 -8.68 12.05 27.10
N VAL A 545 -8.30 12.92 28.05
CA VAL A 545 -7.92 12.50 29.40
C VAL A 545 -9.13 12.21 30.29
N ASN A 546 -10.15 13.07 30.24
CA ASN A 546 -11.30 12.97 31.15
C ASN A 546 -12.48 12.23 30.54
N ASN A 547 -12.67 12.31 29.22
CA ASN A 547 -13.82 11.72 28.53
C ASN A 547 -13.45 10.47 27.69
N GLY A 548 -12.17 10.06 27.70
CA GLY A 548 -11.71 8.86 27.01
C GLY A 548 -11.79 8.95 25.49
N ALA A 549 -11.69 10.15 24.91
CA ALA A 549 -11.78 10.35 23.47
C ALA A 549 -10.65 9.63 22.71
N ILE A 550 -10.97 9.23 21.47
CA ILE A 550 -9.99 8.68 20.53
C ILE A 550 -9.67 9.73 19.47
N ILE A 551 -8.38 10.05 19.30
CA ILE A 551 -7.87 10.93 18.26
C ILE A 551 -7.42 10.14 17.03
N TYR A 552 -7.91 10.56 15.86
CA TYR A 552 -7.58 10.01 14.56
C TYR A 552 -6.92 11.07 13.68
N VAL A 553 -5.75 10.75 13.12
CA VAL A 553 -5.03 11.65 12.21
C VAL A 553 -4.88 11.00 10.85
N CYS A 554 -5.32 11.68 9.79
CA CYS A 554 -5.27 11.16 8.42
C CYS A 554 -4.77 12.20 7.41
N GLY A 555 -3.83 11.81 6.55
CA GLY A 555 -3.31 12.71 5.51
C GLY A 555 -1.90 12.39 5.02
N ASN A 556 -1.33 13.33 4.25
CA ASN A 556 0.03 13.19 3.74
C ASN A 556 1.05 13.29 4.87
N LYS A 557 1.87 12.25 5.08
CA LYS A 557 2.88 12.13 6.15
C LYS A 557 3.83 13.32 6.22
N ASN A 558 4.26 13.84 5.07
CA ASN A 558 5.18 14.98 5.00
C ASN A 558 4.53 16.30 5.40
N LYS A 559 3.20 16.39 5.36
CA LYS A 559 2.44 17.58 5.73
C LYS A 559 1.82 17.49 7.12
N ILE A 560 1.34 16.32 7.53
CA ILE A 560 0.53 16.15 8.75
C ILE A 560 1.28 15.37 9.84
N GLY A 561 2.00 14.30 9.47
CA GLY A 561 2.42 13.28 10.44
C GLY A 561 3.34 13.81 11.53
N LYS A 562 4.38 14.56 11.13
CA LYS A 562 5.30 15.19 12.09
C LYS A 562 4.66 16.40 12.77
N SER A 563 4.03 17.26 11.99
CA SER A 563 3.55 18.56 12.47
C SER A 563 2.41 18.45 13.49
N ILE A 564 1.46 17.53 13.30
CA ILE A 564 0.38 17.32 14.28
C ILE A 564 0.90 16.69 15.57
N ASN A 565 1.88 15.79 15.47
CA ASN A 565 2.51 15.20 16.64
C ASN A 565 3.16 16.29 17.52
N ASP A 566 3.88 17.21 16.88
CA ASP A 566 4.51 18.35 17.56
C ASP A 566 3.46 19.25 18.24
N SER A 567 2.33 19.55 17.57
CA SER A 567 1.23 20.30 18.20
C SER A 567 0.60 19.57 19.39
N LEU A 568 0.45 18.24 19.32
CA LEU A 568 -0.08 17.46 20.44
C LEU A 568 0.91 17.41 21.63
N VAL A 569 2.21 17.36 21.36
CA VAL A 569 3.26 17.48 22.38
C VAL A 569 3.14 18.82 23.11
N GLU A 570 2.97 19.92 22.39
CA GLU A 570 2.79 21.25 22.99
C GLU A 570 1.48 21.35 23.80
N ILE A 571 0.39 20.76 23.31
CA ILE A 571 -0.89 20.67 24.05
C ILE A 571 -0.69 19.92 25.37
N ILE A 572 -0.02 18.77 25.35
CA ILE A 572 0.28 18.01 26.57
C ILE A 572 1.09 18.86 27.53
N LYS A 573 2.21 19.44 27.08
CA LYS A 573 3.06 20.30 27.94
C LYS A 573 2.30 21.45 28.58
N LYS A 574 1.33 22.03 27.86
CA LYS A 574 0.54 23.17 28.34
C LYS A 574 -0.57 22.80 29.33
N PHE A 575 -1.28 21.69 29.11
CA PHE A 575 -2.52 21.38 29.84
C PHE A 575 -2.44 20.17 30.78
N ASN A 576 -1.30 19.48 30.84
CA ASN A 576 -1.17 18.31 31.68
C ASN A 576 -1.20 18.60 33.18
N SER A 577 -1.78 17.68 33.94
CA SER A 577 -1.80 17.72 35.41
C SER A 577 -0.53 17.14 36.07
N PHE A 578 0.39 16.56 35.28
CA PHE A 578 1.55 15.81 35.76
C PHE A 578 2.87 16.62 35.75
N ASN A 579 2.80 17.94 35.50
CA ASN A 579 3.95 18.84 35.37
C ASN A 579 4.99 18.39 34.32
N ILE A 580 4.55 17.71 33.25
CA ILE A 580 5.35 17.35 32.08
C ILE A 580 5.78 18.65 31.39
N LYS A 581 7.10 18.87 31.26
CA LYS A 581 7.68 20.09 30.66
C LYS A 581 8.56 19.83 29.46
N THR A 582 9.03 18.59 29.27
CA THR A 582 9.94 18.25 28.18
C THR A 582 9.21 17.59 27.01
N ASP A 583 9.73 17.78 25.80
CA ASP A 583 9.18 17.17 24.58
C ASP A 583 9.25 15.64 24.65
N GLN A 584 10.27 15.10 25.31
CA GLN A 584 10.48 13.66 25.46
C GLN A 584 9.41 13.01 26.35
N GLU A 585 9.09 13.61 27.50
CA GLU A 585 8.04 13.13 28.40
C GLU A 585 6.65 13.21 27.72
N ALA A 586 6.36 14.32 27.04
CA ALA A 586 5.11 14.50 26.33
C ALA A 586 4.96 13.52 25.15
N SER A 587 6.05 13.27 24.40
CA SER A 587 6.07 12.26 23.34
C SER A 587 5.84 10.86 23.91
N SER A 588 6.42 10.55 25.07
CA SER A 588 6.21 9.27 25.75
C SER A 588 4.74 9.08 26.15
N LEU A 589 4.06 10.15 26.57
CA LEU A 589 2.62 10.09 26.85
C LEU A 589 1.79 9.86 25.58
N LEU A 590 2.18 10.42 24.43
CA LEU A 590 1.53 10.13 23.15
C LEU A 590 1.71 8.69 22.70
N ASP A 591 2.89 8.10 22.96
CA ASP A 591 3.13 6.67 22.69
C ASP A 591 2.26 5.80 23.61
N ILE A 592 2.07 6.18 24.87
CA ILE A 592 1.11 5.53 25.78
C ILE A 592 -0.30 5.64 25.20
N TRP A 593 -0.76 6.81 24.76
CA TRP A 593 -2.08 6.95 24.13
C TRP A 593 -2.21 6.09 22.87
N ALA A 594 -1.16 5.97 22.06
CA ALA A 594 -1.16 5.11 20.88
C ALA A 594 -1.29 3.62 21.25
N SER A 595 -0.54 3.15 22.24
CA SER A 595 -0.63 1.77 22.76
C SER A 595 -1.97 1.44 23.44
N GLN A 596 -2.70 2.46 23.91
CA GLN A 596 -4.04 2.35 24.48
C GLN A 596 -5.16 2.51 23.44
N ASP A 597 -4.84 2.51 22.13
CA ASP A 597 -5.79 2.76 21.03
C ASP A 597 -6.52 4.12 21.12
N LYS A 598 -5.99 5.08 21.87
CA LYS A 598 -6.52 6.44 21.98
C LYS A 598 -5.95 7.38 20.92
N HIS A 599 -4.79 7.07 20.33
CA HIS A 599 -4.18 7.85 19.26
C HIS A 599 -3.86 7.00 18.04
N LYS A 600 -4.59 7.22 16.95
CA LYS A 600 -4.56 6.42 15.72
C LYS A 600 -4.17 7.27 14.51
N ARG A 601 -3.36 6.70 13.62
CA ARG A 601 -2.80 7.42 12.45
C ARG A 601 -2.91 6.59 11.17
N ASP A 602 -3.43 7.21 10.11
CA ASP A 602 -3.46 6.68 8.74
C ASP A 602 -2.79 7.69 7.80
N VAL A 603 -1.49 7.51 7.53
CA VAL A 603 -0.68 8.48 6.78
C VAL A 603 0.03 7.84 5.59
N TRP A 604 0.03 8.53 4.44
CA TRP A 604 0.70 8.11 3.20
C TRP A 604 1.61 9.21 2.64
N ASN A 605 2.41 8.88 1.62
CA ASN A 605 3.35 9.80 0.99
C ASN A 605 2.75 10.56 -0.19
#